data_AF-A0A9P7YU51-F1
#
_entry.id   AF-A0A9P7YU51-F1
#
_cell.length_a   1.000
_cell.length_b   1.000
_cell.length_c   1.000
_cell.angle_alpha   90.00
_cell.angle_beta   90.00
_cell.angle_gamma   90.00
#
_symmetry.space_group_name_H-M   'P 1'
#
loop_
_entity.id
_entity.type
_entity.pdbx_description
1 polymer ?
#
loop_
_entity_poly.entity_id
_entity_poly.type
_entity_poly.pdbx_seq_one_letter_code
_entity_poly.pdbx_strand_id
1 'polypeptide(L)'
;MQGMLTEKHANWPKKVGDINYYVLGRVGEHNVVVVYLNLAQLRKGVKRSIMASLYGRFRIQLGFIIGVGHEAPKEYRDMRGGDLALG
;
A
#
# COMPACT_ATOMS: atom_id res chain seq x y z
N MET A 1 -0.11 12.79 5.67
CA MET A 1 -1.01 12.16 4.68
C MET A 1 -2.32 12.97 4.55
N GLN A 2 -2.28 14.30 4.77
CA GLN A 2 -3.41 15.18 4.52
C GLN A 2 -3.37 15.56 3.03
N GLY A 3 -4.43 15.26 2.28
CA GLY A 3 -4.56 15.66 0.87
C GLY A 3 -4.95 14.53 -0.11
N MET A 4 -4.75 13.26 0.24
CA MET A 4 -5.12 12.13 -0.65
C MET A 4 -6.52 11.58 -0.37
N LEU A 5 -6.90 11.50 0.91
CA LEU A 5 -8.21 11.00 1.32
C LEU A 5 -9.22 12.14 1.30
N THR A 6 -10.38 11.90 0.68
CA THR A 6 -11.55 12.77 0.76
C THR A 6 -12.14 12.74 2.17
N GLU A 7 -12.15 11.56 2.79
CA GLU A 7 -12.60 11.35 4.17
C GLU A 7 -11.66 10.38 4.89
N LYS A 8 -11.38 10.62 6.17
CA LYS A 8 -10.64 9.69 7.02
C LYS A 8 -11.62 8.98 7.96
N HIS A 9 -11.64 7.65 7.92
CA HIS A 9 -12.46 6.85 8.83
C HIS A 9 -11.76 6.66 10.18
N ALA A 10 -12.54 6.30 11.20
CA ALA A 10 -12.02 5.96 12.52
C ALA A 10 -11.03 4.78 12.45
N ASN A 11 -10.09 4.74 13.40
CA ASN A 11 -9.15 3.64 13.50
C ASN A 11 -9.89 2.34 13.77
N TRP A 12 -9.60 1.30 12.98
CA TRP A 12 -10.17 -0.02 13.17
C TRP A 12 -9.41 -0.80 14.26
N PRO A 13 -10.08 -1.53 15.16
CA PRO A 13 -9.40 -2.29 16.21
C PRO A 13 -8.43 -3.31 15.61
N LYS A 14 -7.15 -3.28 15.98
CA LYS A 14 -6.14 -4.24 15.50
C LYS A 14 -6.33 -5.61 16.17
N LYS A 15 -6.05 -6.70 15.44
CA LYS A 15 -6.02 -8.03 16.05
C LYS A 15 -4.76 -8.12 16.92
N VAL A 16 -4.80 -8.93 17.98
CA VAL A 16 -3.61 -9.24 18.77
C VAL A 16 -2.53 -9.81 17.82
N GLY A 17 -1.34 -9.22 17.83
CA GLY A 17 -0.23 -9.59 16.94
C GLY A 17 -0.21 -8.90 15.57
N ASP A 18 -1.20 -8.07 15.23
CA ASP A 18 -1.19 -7.26 14.01
C ASP A 18 -0.34 -6.00 14.20
N ILE A 19 0.89 -6.06 13.70
CA ILE A 19 1.86 -4.96 13.76
C ILE A 19 1.65 -3.89 12.68
N ASN A 20 0.67 -4.06 11.80
CA ASN A 20 0.51 -3.20 10.64
C ASN A 20 -0.10 -1.85 11.03
N TYR A 21 0.29 -0.80 10.33
CA TYR A 21 -0.31 0.53 10.43
C TYR A 21 -1.27 0.73 9.28
N TYR A 22 -2.56 0.82 9.60
CA TYR A 22 -3.62 1.08 8.63
C TYR A 22 -4.09 2.52 8.71
N VAL A 23 -4.36 3.11 7.56
CA VAL A 23 -5.18 4.31 7.42
C VAL A 23 -6.41 3.91 6.62
N LEU A 24 -7.58 4.08 7.21
CA LEU A 24 -8.86 3.83 6.56
C LEU A 24 -9.48 5.16 6.15
N GLY A 25 -10.13 5.18 4.99
CA GLY A 25 -10.80 6.37 4.52
C GLY A 25 -11.49 6.16 3.20
N ARG A 26 -11.72 7.26 2.51
CA ARG A 26 -12.44 7.33 1.26
C ARG A 26 -11.70 8.17 0.23
N VAL A 27 -11.73 7.75 -1.02
CA VAL A 27 -11.30 8.53 -2.18
C VAL A 27 -12.44 8.53 -3.19
N GLY A 28 -13.07 9.70 -3.39
CA GLY A 28 -14.33 9.79 -4.12
C GLY A 28 -15.39 8.87 -3.49
N GLU A 29 -15.96 7.96 -4.28
CA GLU A 29 -16.98 7.01 -3.80
C GLU A 29 -16.39 5.71 -3.21
N HIS A 30 -15.08 5.49 -3.34
CA HIS A 30 -14.45 4.22 -2.98
C HIS A 30 -13.86 4.24 -1.57
N ASN A 31 -14.19 3.21 -0.77
CA ASN A 31 -13.53 2.95 0.49
C ASN A 31 -12.12 2.40 0.25
N VAL A 32 -11.12 3.01 0.89
CA VAL A 32 -9.72 2.63 0.74
C VAL A 32 -9.11 2.26 2.09
N VAL A 33 -8.21 1.28 2.05
CA VAL A 33 -7.32 0.95 3.16
C VAL A 33 -5.89 1.08 2.68
N VAL A 34 -5.11 1.91 3.37
CA VAL A 34 -3.69 2.11 3.10
C VAL A 34 -2.92 1.43 4.22
N VAL A 35 -1.98 0.56 3.86
CA VAL A 35 -1.04 -0.03 4.82
C VAL A 35 0.37 0.42 4.48
N TYR A 36 1.15 0.78 5.50
CA TYR A 36 2.56 1.03 5.30
C TYR A 36 3.32 -0.30 5.18
N LEU A 37 3.89 -0.56 4.01
CA LEU A 37 4.78 -1.68 3.79
C LEU A 37 6.22 -1.22 3.98
N ASN A 38 6.84 -1.55 5.13
CA ASN A 38 8.25 -1.27 5.32
C ASN A 38 9.10 -2.22 4.46
N LEU A 39 9.40 -1.80 3.23
CA LEU A 39 10.16 -2.61 2.27
C LEU A 39 11.59 -2.91 2.76
N ALA A 40 12.19 -2.04 3.58
CA ALA A 40 13.55 -2.24 4.09
C ALA A 40 13.67 -3.40 5.09
N GLN A 41 12.55 -3.89 5.64
CA GLN A 41 12.50 -5.04 6.55
C GLN A 41 11.99 -6.33 5.87
N LEU A 42 11.90 -6.33 4.54
CA LEU A 42 11.37 -7.45 3.75
C LEU A 42 12.31 -8.67 3.73
N ARG A 43 12.21 -9.49 4.77
CA ARG A 43 12.22 -10.94 4.53
C ARG A 43 10.92 -11.25 3.77
N LYS A 44 10.97 -12.08 2.72
CA LYS A 44 9.82 -12.43 1.86
C LYS A 44 8.51 -12.77 2.63
N GLY A 45 8.61 -13.25 3.87
CA GLY A 45 7.47 -13.54 4.74
C GLY A 45 6.64 -12.34 5.19
N VAL A 46 7.23 -11.15 5.35
CA VAL A 46 6.53 -9.97 5.89
C VAL A 46 5.49 -9.43 4.90
N LYS A 47 5.83 -9.33 3.60
CA LYS A 47 4.88 -8.94 2.55
C LYS A 47 3.67 -9.88 2.50
N ARG A 48 3.92 -11.19 2.61
CA ARG A 48 2.85 -12.21 2.60
C ARG A 48 1.92 -12.05 3.81
N SER A 49 2.47 -11.79 4.99
CA SER A 49 1.69 -11.59 6.23
C SER A 49 0.79 -10.35 6.16
N ILE A 50 1.33 -9.24 5.63
CA ILE A 50 0.57 -8.00 5.46
C ILE A 50 -0.59 -8.21 4.47
N MET A 51 -0.31 -8.82 3.32
CA MET A 51 -1.34 -9.11 2.33
C MET A 51 -2.40 -10.07 2.90
N ALA A 52 -1.99 -11.14 3.58
CA ALA A 52 -2.92 -12.06 4.22
C ALA A 52 -3.83 -11.35 5.25
N SER A 53 -3.26 -10.42 6.02
CA SER A 53 -4.01 -9.60 6.99
C SER A 53 -5.01 -8.66 6.31
N LEU A 54 -4.63 -8.05 5.18
CA LEU A 54 -5.50 -7.19 4.38
C LEU A 54 -6.65 -7.97 3.74
N TYR A 55 -6.35 -8.99 2.94
CA TYR A 55 -7.35 -9.78 2.21
C TYR A 55 -8.22 -10.64 3.14
N GLY A 56 -7.70 -11.06 4.29
CA GLY A 56 -8.47 -11.79 5.29
C GLY A 56 -9.41 -10.91 6.13
N ARG A 57 -9.31 -9.58 6.02
CA ARG A 57 -10.04 -8.64 6.88
C ARG A 57 -10.92 -7.66 6.13
N PHE A 58 -10.51 -7.27 4.93
CA PHE A 58 -11.22 -6.31 4.11
C PHE A 58 -11.66 -6.98 2.81
N ARG A 59 -12.83 -6.61 2.32
CA ARG A 59 -13.29 -7.01 0.99
C ARG A 59 -12.61 -6.13 -0.05
N ILE A 60 -11.39 -6.51 -0.43
CA ILE A 60 -10.56 -5.78 -1.39
C ILE A 60 -10.90 -6.24 -2.81
N GLN A 61 -11.32 -5.31 -3.66
CA GLN A 61 -11.58 -5.56 -5.08
C GLN A 61 -10.35 -5.25 -5.96
N LEU A 62 -9.57 -4.25 -5.54
CA LEU A 62 -8.40 -3.76 -6.26
C LEU A 62 -7.31 -3.39 -5.26
N GLY A 63 -6.07 -3.80 -5.55
CA GLY A 63 -4.92 -3.54 -4.69
C GLY A 63 -3.76 -2.96 -5.47
N PHE A 64 -3.16 -1.90 -4.95
CA PHE A 64 -1.98 -1.26 -5.51
C PHE A 64 -0.81 -1.37 -4.55
N ILE A 65 0.39 -1.61 -5.09
CA ILE A 65 1.64 -1.54 -4.33
C ILE A 65 2.42 -0.37 -4.90
N ILE A 66 2.64 0.66 -4.08
CA ILE A 66 3.38 1.85 -4.47
C ILE A 66 4.75 1.79 -3.83
N GLY A 67 5.80 1.97 -4.63
CA GLY A 67 7.18 2.02 -4.18
C GLY A 67 7.99 2.99 -5.01
N VAL A 68 9.12 3.44 -4.48
CA VAL A 68 10.09 4.24 -5.21
C VAL A 68 11.15 3.29 -5.76
N GLY A 69 11.26 3.22 -7.09
CA GLY A 69 12.32 2.50 -7.79
C GLY A 69 13.46 3.46 -8.15
N HIS A 70 14.70 3.02 -8.01
CA HIS A 70 15.89 3.78 -8.44
C HIS A 70 16.46 3.33 -9.78
N GLU A 71 16.08 2.14 -10.26
CA GLU A 71 16.63 1.55 -11.48
C GLU A 71 15.52 1.26 -12.48
N ALA A 72 15.65 1.80 -13.68
CA ALA A 72 14.79 1.50 -14.82
C ALA A 72 15.34 0.26 -15.57
N PRO A 73 14.49 -0.68 -16.01
CA PRO A 73 14.94 -1.77 -16.88
C PRO A 73 15.62 -1.22 -18.16
N LYS A 74 16.64 -1.93 -18.67
CA LYS A 74 17.49 -1.46 -19.79
C LYS A 74 16.74 -1.13 -21.09
N GLU A 75 15.52 -1.61 -21.23
CA GLU A 75 14.58 -1.33 -22.32
C GLU A 75 13.90 0.05 -22.19
N TYR A 76 13.88 0.65 -20.99
CA TYR A 76 13.36 1.99 -20.70
C TYR A 76 14.51 2.98 -20.44
N ARG A 77 15.38 3.15 -21.45
CA ARG A 77 16.58 4.01 -21.33
C ARG A 77 16.27 5.50 -21.11
N ASP A 78 15.08 5.94 -21.48
CA ASP A 78 14.65 7.33 -21.35
C ASP A 78 13.89 7.63 -20.06
N MET A 79 13.75 6.65 -19.14
CA MET A 79 13.08 6.86 -17.86
C MET A 79 13.89 7.81 -16.97
N ARG A 80 13.26 8.86 -16.47
CA ARG A 80 13.85 9.93 -15.65
C ARG A 80 13.28 9.91 -14.23
N GLY A 81 14.01 10.57 -13.33
CA GLY A 81 13.50 10.84 -11.98
C GLY A 81 12.19 11.61 -12.04
N GLY A 82 11.12 11.03 -11.50
CA GLY A 82 9.77 11.57 -11.55
C GLY A 82 8.80 10.80 -12.46
N ASP A 83 9.31 9.88 -13.29
CA ASP A 83 8.46 9.06 -14.15
C ASP A 83 7.68 7.99 -13.36
N LEU A 84 6.49 7.65 -13.85
CA LEU A 84 5.64 6.58 -13.31
C LEU A 84 5.75 5.34 -14.19
N ALA A 85 6.06 4.20 -13.56
CA ALA A 85 6.04 2.89 -14.21
C ALA A 85 4.89 2.03 -13.65
N LEU A 86 4.25 1.26 -14.52
CA LEU A 86 3.25 0.25 -14.18
C LEU A 86 3.78 -1.13 -14.61
N GLY A 87 3.53 -2.15 -13.80
CA GLY A 87 3.96 -3.53 -14.06
C GLY A 87 3.12 -4.56 -13.32
#